data_AF-P0C042-F1
#
_entry.id   AF-P0C042-F1
#
_cell.length_a   1.000
_cell.length_b   1.000
_cell.length_c   1.000
_cell.angle_alpha   90.00
_cell.angle_beta   90.00
_cell.angle_gamma   90.00
#
_symmetry.space_group_name_H-M   'P 1'
#
loop_
_entity.id
_entity.type
_entity.pdbx_description
1 polymer ?
#
loop_
_entity_poly.entity_id
_entity_poly.type
_entity_poly.pdbx_seq_one_letter_code
_entity_poly.pdbx_strand_id
1 'polypeptide(L)'
;MAQMLLRGSMSRVAGRCRSEFGDLPNWCLSTTTHHQEDLKKLGKILTEAATEDKTVIITTLNKAWSEPNSTFDLFLHSFHVGKGTKPLLRHLVVACLDEEAYSRCSEVHPHRCYFMKTPGIDFAGDKMFMTPDYLKMMWRRIEFLGTLLKLRYNFIFTIPFPRLSKEVDFQIACDRYSGDDKDIHNAVNGGFAFVKANQRTIDFYNYWYMSRLRYPDRHDQDVLDQIKGGGYPAKIGLKMRFLDTKYFGGFCEPSRDLDKVCTMHANCCVGLENKIKDLRQVIVDWENYVSAAKTTDGQIMTWRDPENCMKQWWWRNKTKQVLSENSKENYLNIMLFIKTYIILNFCLPMNNIRKFFFCFGSIFVNR
;
A
#
# COMPACT_ATOMS: atom_id res chain seq x y z
N MET A 1 -21.12 15.93 -18.43
CA MET A 1 -19.79 16.06 -19.09
C MET A 1 -18.77 15.01 -18.64
N ALA A 2 -18.55 14.75 -17.34
CA ALA A 2 -17.59 13.72 -16.88
C ALA A 2 -17.87 12.28 -17.42
N GLN A 3 -19.14 11.90 -17.55
CA GLN A 3 -19.54 10.60 -18.12
C GLN A 3 -19.24 10.45 -19.64
N MET A 4 -19.28 11.55 -20.40
CA MET A 4 -18.96 11.52 -21.84
C MET A 4 -17.46 11.38 -22.09
N LEU A 5 -16.63 12.05 -21.28
CA LEU A 5 -15.18 11.95 -21.36
C LEU A 5 -14.65 10.57 -20.97
N LEU A 6 -15.32 9.88 -20.05
CA LEU A 6 -15.01 8.49 -19.69
C LEU A 6 -15.32 7.53 -20.85
N ARG A 7 -16.46 7.67 -21.53
CA ARG A 7 -16.82 6.82 -22.68
C ARG A 7 -15.86 7.00 -23.87
N GLY A 8 -15.43 8.23 -24.13
CA GLY A 8 -14.52 8.54 -25.25
C GLY A 8 -13.08 8.04 -25.08
N SER A 9 -12.53 8.02 -23.85
CA SER A 9 -11.18 7.49 -23.63
C SER A 9 -11.15 5.96 -23.58
N MET A 10 -12.23 5.32 -23.09
CA MET A 10 -12.32 3.86 -22.99
C MET A 10 -12.44 3.16 -24.36
N SER A 11 -13.06 3.77 -25.38
CA SER A 11 -13.17 3.14 -26.70
C SER A 11 -11.81 3.01 -27.41
N ARG A 12 -10.90 3.97 -27.20
CA ARG A 12 -9.53 3.92 -27.74
C ARG A 12 -8.65 2.87 -27.06
N VAL A 13 -8.89 2.60 -25.77
CA VAL A 13 -8.15 1.59 -24.98
C VAL A 13 -8.61 0.17 -25.37
N ALA A 14 -9.91 -0.05 -25.56
CA ALA A 14 -10.48 -1.34 -25.98
C ALA A 14 -10.05 -1.77 -27.40
N GLY A 15 -9.77 -0.82 -28.30
CA GLY A 15 -9.25 -1.13 -29.63
C GLY A 15 -7.78 -1.59 -29.65
N ARG A 16 -7.00 -1.26 -28.62
CA ARG A 16 -5.53 -1.41 -28.63
C ARG A 16 -4.99 -2.54 -27.75
N CYS A 17 -5.77 -3.04 -26.78
CA CYS A 17 -5.49 -4.29 -26.06
C CYS A 17 -5.80 -5.55 -26.89
N ARG A 18 -6.59 -5.43 -27.96
CA ARG A 18 -7.06 -6.55 -28.78
C ARG A 18 -5.93 -7.29 -29.52
N SER A 19 -4.80 -6.62 -29.79
CA SER A 19 -3.67 -7.21 -30.52
C SER A 19 -2.75 -8.10 -29.68
N GLU A 20 -2.83 -8.06 -28.35
CA GLU A 20 -1.97 -8.85 -27.46
C GLU A 20 -2.71 -9.92 -26.65
N PHE A 21 -4.05 -9.81 -26.55
CA PHE A 21 -4.84 -10.66 -25.64
C PHE A 21 -6.05 -11.35 -26.29
N GLY A 22 -6.21 -11.27 -27.61
CA GLY A 22 -7.43 -11.77 -28.27
C GLY A 22 -8.68 -11.02 -27.80
N ASP A 23 -9.86 -11.49 -28.20
CA ASP A 23 -11.14 -10.90 -27.84
C ASP A 23 -11.41 -11.01 -26.33
N LEU A 24 -10.90 -10.04 -25.56
CA LEU A 24 -11.26 -9.89 -24.17
C LEU A 24 -12.72 -9.43 -24.06
N PRO A 25 -13.55 -10.08 -23.21
CA PRO A 25 -14.94 -9.69 -23.04
C PRO A 25 -15.02 -8.23 -22.58
N ASN A 26 -15.97 -7.47 -23.14
CA ASN A 26 -16.39 -6.17 -22.64
C ASN A 26 -16.93 -6.32 -21.20
N TRP A 27 -16.05 -6.39 -20.20
CA TRP A 27 -16.42 -6.15 -18.80
C TRP A 27 -16.68 -4.65 -18.53
N CYS A 28 -16.55 -3.82 -19.57
CA CYS A 28 -17.07 -2.46 -19.59
C CYS A 28 -18.61 -2.47 -19.64
N LEU A 29 -19.20 -2.30 -18.45
CA LEU A 29 -20.45 -1.57 -18.20
C LEU A 29 -21.77 -2.27 -18.57
N SER A 30 -22.16 -3.21 -17.71
CA SER A 30 -23.51 -3.17 -17.13
C SER A 30 -23.37 -2.63 -15.70
N THR A 31 -23.47 -1.30 -15.51
CA THR A 31 -23.50 -0.75 -14.15
C THR A 31 -24.88 -1.01 -13.57
N THR A 32 -24.99 -2.01 -12.70
CA THR A 32 -26.15 -2.16 -11.83
C THR A 32 -26.30 -0.91 -10.95
N THR A 33 -27.52 -0.60 -10.51
CA THR A 33 -27.83 0.56 -9.66
C THR A 33 -26.94 0.58 -8.41
N HIS A 34 -26.73 -0.60 -7.81
CA HIS A 34 -25.83 -0.78 -6.66
C HIS A 34 -24.39 -0.34 -6.93
N HIS A 35 -23.82 -0.65 -8.10
CA HIS A 35 -22.46 -0.22 -8.44
C HIS A 35 -22.35 1.30 -8.57
N GLN A 36 -23.41 1.98 -9.01
CA GLN A 36 -23.39 3.45 -9.09
C GLN A 36 -23.46 4.11 -7.70
N GLU A 37 -24.23 3.53 -6.78
CA GLU A 37 -24.31 4.00 -5.39
C GLU A 37 -22.99 3.80 -4.66
N ASP A 38 -22.35 2.64 -4.82
CA ASP A 38 -21.03 2.35 -4.25
C ASP A 38 -19.97 3.35 -4.74
N LEU A 39 -19.94 3.64 -6.03
CA LEU A 39 -19.04 4.65 -6.60
C LEU A 39 -19.32 6.07 -6.08
N LYS A 40 -20.59 6.43 -5.86
CA LYS A 40 -20.95 7.72 -5.26
C LYS A 40 -20.45 7.82 -3.81
N LYS A 41 -20.65 6.75 -3.02
CA LYS A 41 -20.17 6.66 -1.63
C LYS A 41 -18.65 6.77 -1.57
N LEU A 42 -17.95 6.01 -2.40
CA LEU A 42 -16.49 6.09 -2.53
C LEU A 42 -16.03 7.49 -2.93
N GLY A 43 -16.67 8.08 -3.95
CA GLY A 43 -16.35 9.44 -4.42
C GLY A 43 -16.45 10.50 -3.32
N LYS A 44 -17.46 10.41 -2.45
CA LYS A 44 -17.60 11.31 -1.29
C LYS A 44 -16.43 11.15 -0.31
N ILE A 45 -16.14 9.91 0.10
CA ILE A 45 -15.03 9.60 1.02
C ILE A 45 -13.69 10.11 0.45
N LEU A 46 -13.43 9.86 -0.83
CA LEU A 46 -12.19 10.32 -1.49
C LEU A 46 -12.11 11.84 -1.56
N THR A 47 -13.23 12.53 -1.80
CA THR A 47 -13.26 14.00 -1.85
C THR A 47 -12.89 14.60 -0.49
N GLU A 48 -13.40 14.02 0.60
CA GLU A 48 -13.13 14.48 1.97
C GLU A 48 -11.72 14.12 2.45
N ALA A 49 -11.14 13.03 1.93
CA ALA A 49 -9.82 12.56 2.31
C ALA A 49 -8.69 13.12 1.43
N ALA A 50 -8.97 13.65 0.25
CA ALA A 50 -7.92 14.05 -0.67
C ALA A 50 -7.15 15.30 -0.23
N THR A 51 -5.87 15.36 -0.60
CA THR A 51 -5.08 16.59 -0.63
C THR A 51 -5.54 17.51 -1.78
N GLU A 52 -5.04 18.74 -1.82
CA GLU A 52 -5.33 19.72 -2.88
C GLU A 52 -5.03 19.19 -4.29
N ASP A 53 -3.99 18.36 -4.45
CA ASP A 53 -3.62 17.74 -5.72
C ASP A 53 -4.34 16.41 -6.01
N LYS A 54 -5.43 16.13 -5.28
CA LYS A 54 -6.24 14.91 -5.37
C LYS A 54 -5.51 13.62 -4.99
N THR A 55 -4.60 13.69 -4.02
CA THR A 55 -3.90 12.52 -3.50
C THR A 55 -4.57 12.00 -2.23
N VAL A 56 -4.82 10.69 -2.18
CA VAL A 56 -5.32 9.99 -0.98
C VAL A 56 -4.32 8.94 -0.53
N ILE A 57 -4.28 8.63 0.76
CA ILE A 57 -3.57 7.48 1.29
C ILE A 57 -4.57 6.34 1.39
N ILE A 58 -4.28 5.18 0.81
CA ILE A 58 -5.18 4.03 0.78
C ILE A 58 -4.51 2.86 1.47
N THR A 59 -5.23 2.20 2.36
CA THR A 59 -4.87 0.86 2.83
C THR A 59 -6.05 -0.07 2.72
N THR A 60 -5.82 -1.35 2.91
CA THR A 60 -6.84 -2.39 2.78
C THR A 60 -6.89 -3.23 4.06
N LEU A 61 -8.09 -3.57 4.52
CA LEU A 61 -8.30 -4.25 5.81
C LEU A 61 -9.27 -5.44 5.66
N ASN A 62 -8.98 -6.55 6.33
CA ASN A 62 -9.92 -7.66 6.55
C ASN A 62 -10.01 -8.00 8.05
N LYS A 63 -10.97 -8.85 8.43
CA LYS A 63 -11.24 -9.20 9.83
C LYS A 63 -9.99 -9.70 10.56
N ALA A 64 -9.19 -10.57 9.93
CA ALA A 64 -7.97 -11.10 10.53
C ALA A 64 -7.00 -10.02 11.05
N TRP A 65 -6.98 -8.83 10.44
CA TRP A 65 -6.11 -7.70 10.84
C TRP A 65 -6.84 -6.62 11.65
N SER A 66 -8.16 -6.72 11.80
CA SER A 66 -9.00 -5.70 12.46
C SER A 66 -9.36 -6.03 13.91
N GLU A 67 -8.97 -7.19 14.43
CA GLU A 67 -9.22 -7.54 15.84
C GLU A 67 -8.71 -6.44 16.80
N PRO A 68 -9.41 -6.16 17.91
CA PRO A 68 -8.96 -5.18 18.89
C PRO A 68 -7.53 -5.45 19.38
N ASN A 69 -6.75 -4.38 19.55
CA ASN A 69 -5.32 -4.41 19.89
C ASN A 69 -4.44 -5.16 18.86
N SER A 70 -4.94 -5.39 17.65
CA SER A 70 -4.20 -6.06 16.57
C SER A 70 -3.46 -5.05 15.67
N THR A 71 -3.10 -5.51 14.47
CA THR A 71 -2.29 -4.79 13.49
C THR A 71 -2.91 -3.46 13.07
N PHE A 72 -4.23 -3.37 12.89
CA PHE A 72 -4.85 -2.12 12.48
C PHE A 72 -4.70 -1.02 13.53
N ASP A 73 -4.84 -1.36 14.81
CA ASP A 73 -4.63 -0.42 15.92
C ASP A 73 -3.16 0.03 15.98
N LEU A 74 -2.21 -0.89 15.78
CA LEU A 74 -0.78 -0.55 15.67
C LEU A 74 -0.49 0.35 14.47
N PHE A 75 -1.12 0.08 13.33
CA PHE A 75 -0.98 0.89 12.13
C PHE A 75 -1.49 2.32 12.36
N LEU A 76 -2.68 2.48 12.94
CA LEU A 76 -3.21 3.80 13.31
C LEU A 76 -2.33 4.49 14.35
N HIS A 77 -1.92 3.78 15.40
CA HIS A 77 -1.03 4.29 16.44
C HIS A 77 0.30 4.77 15.87
N SER A 78 0.83 4.10 14.84
CA SER A 78 2.07 4.50 14.17
C SER A 78 2.00 5.90 13.56
N PHE A 79 0.84 6.35 13.07
CA PHE A 79 0.68 7.75 12.64
C PHE A 79 0.79 8.75 13.79
N HIS A 80 0.41 8.37 15.01
CA HIS A 80 0.45 9.24 16.18
C HIS A 80 1.87 9.43 16.72
N VAL A 81 2.65 8.34 16.78
CA VAL A 81 4.04 8.35 17.28
C VAL A 81 5.06 8.73 16.20
N GLY A 82 4.68 8.58 14.93
CA GLY A 82 5.54 8.92 13.82
C GLY A 82 5.79 10.43 13.71
N LYS A 83 7.00 10.81 13.30
CA LYS A 83 7.39 12.21 13.19
C LYS A 83 6.65 12.87 12.02
N GLY A 84 5.75 13.81 12.33
CA GLY A 84 5.00 14.59 11.33
C GLY A 84 3.88 13.82 10.61
N THR A 85 3.53 12.62 11.07
CA THR A 85 2.60 11.72 10.37
C THR A 85 1.16 11.89 10.82
N LYS A 86 0.91 12.37 12.04
CA LYS A 86 -0.45 12.52 12.60
C LYS A 86 -1.44 13.27 11.68
N PRO A 87 -1.07 14.39 11.01
CA PRO A 87 -1.97 15.07 10.08
C PRO A 87 -2.40 14.22 8.88
N LEU A 88 -1.64 13.17 8.54
CA LEU A 88 -1.88 12.31 7.38
C LEU A 88 -3.04 11.33 7.62
N LEU A 89 -3.45 11.10 8.87
CA LEU A 89 -4.64 10.31 9.21
C LEU A 89 -5.90 10.84 8.52
N ARG A 90 -6.02 12.16 8.35
CA ARG A 90 -7.17 12.76 7.64
C ARG A 90 -7.20 12.41 6.15
N HIS A 91 -6.09 11.92 5.60
CA HIS A 91 -5.95 11.50 4.21
C HIS A 91 -5.98 9.98 4.02
N LEU A 92 -6.00 9.21 5.11
CA LEU A 92 -6.06 7.75 5.10
C LEU A 92 -7.48 7.27 4.87
N VAL A 93 -7.73 6.58 3.76
CA VAL A 93 -8.95 5.82 3.47
C VAL A 93 -8.65 4.33 3.57
N VAL A 94 -9.53 3.59 4.23
CA VAL A 94 -9.38 2.16 4.47
C VAL A 94 -10.43 1.39 3.68
N ALA A 95 -10.00 0.63 2.69
CA ALA A 95 -10.86 -0.27 1.93
C ALA A 95 -11.00 -1.60 2.67
N CYS A 96 -12.15 -1.80 3.30
CA CYS A 96 -12.48 -2.97 4.10
C CYS A 96 -13.06 -4.06 3.19
N LEU A 97 -12.57 -5.29 3.28
CA LEU A 97 -13.01 -6.39 2.43
C LEU A 97 -14.24 -7.15 2.92
N ASP A 98 -14.48 -7.09 4.22
CA ASP A 98 -15.56 -7.78 4.91
C ASP A 98 -16.24 -6.84 5.91
N GLU A 99 -17.39 -7.28 6.41
CA GLU A 99 -18.26 -6.48 7.25
C GLU A 99 -17.67 -6.23 8.64
N GLU A 100 -16.95 -7.19 9.20
CA GLU A 100 -16.33 -7.07 10.53
C GLU A 100 -15.18 -6.06 10.50
N ALA A 101 -14.33 -6.12 9.46
CA ALA A 101 -13.32 -5.12 9.20
C ALA A 101 -13.91 -3.72 8.99
N TYR A 102 -15.03 -3.62 8.27
CA TYR A 102 -15.71 -2.35 8.02
C TYR A 102 -16.30 -1.77 9.32
N SER A 103 -16.94 -2.61 10.12
CA SER A 103 -17.51 -2.24 11.42
C SER A 103 -16.41 -1.72 12.35
N ARG A 104 -15.35 -2.51 12.54
CA ARG A 104 -14.18 -2.12 13.34
C ARG A 104 -13.58 -0.81 12.84
N CYS A 105 -13.28 -0.73 11.55
CA CYS A 105 -12.67 0.46 10.97
C CYS A 105 -13.51 1.70 11.25
N SER A 106 -14.83 1.60 11.10
CA SER A 106 -15.76 2.70 11.31
C SER A 106 -15.81 3.15 12.78
N GLU A 107 -15.55 2.26 13.73
CA GLU A 107 -15.44 2.56 15.16
C GLU A 107 -14.19 3.39 15.49
N VAL A 108 -13.00 3.01 15.00
CA VAL A 108 -11.74 3.68 15.35
C VAL A 108 -11.24 4.73 14.36
N HIS A 109 -11.73 4.72 13.13
CA HIS A 109 -11.33 5.64 12.06
C HIS A 109 -12.56 6.15 11.27
N PRO A 110 -13.45 6.91 11.90
CA PRO A 110 -14.74 7.29 11.33
C PRO A 110 -14.61 8.12 10.04
N HIS A 111 -15.64 8.04 9.20
CA HIS A 111 -15.80 8.75 7.91
C HIS A 111 -14.86 8.33 6.78
N ARG A 112 -13.86 7.48 7.04
CA ARG A 112 -12.81 7.14 6.06
C ARG A 112 -12.69 5.65 5.76
N CYS A 113 -13.68 4.87 6.16
CA CYS A 113 -13.78 3.46 5.83
C CYS A 113 -14.72 3.27 4.64
N TYR A 114 -14.32 2.43 3.69
CA TYR A 114 -15.12 2.04 2.54
C TYR A 114 -15.28 0.52 2.51
N PHE A 115 -16.51 0.04 2.45
CA PHE A 115 -16.76 -1.40 2.31
C PHE A 115 -16.62 -1.82 0.84
N MET A 116 -15.51 -2.48 0.51
CA MET A 116 -15.19 -3.00 -0.81
C MET A 116 -15.83 -4.37 -1.02
N LYS A 117 -17.16 -4.39 -1.10
CA LYS A 117 -17.92 -5.62 -1.30
C LYS A 117 -17.46 -6.34 -2.58
N THR A 118 -17.34 -7.65 -2.48
CA THR A 118 -17.06 -8.54 -3.60
C THR A 118 -18.18 -9.59 -3.65
N PRO A 119 -19.09 -9.53 -4.63
CA PRO A 119 -20.23 -10.44 -4.67
C PRO A 119 -19.81 -11.90 -4.62
N GLY A 120 -20.39 -12.67 -3.69
CA GLY A 120 -20.18 -14.11 -3.57
C GLY A 120 -18.84 -14.54 -2.94
N ILE A 121 -18.03 -13.63 -2.39
CA ILE A 121 -16.75 -13.97 -1.77
C ILE A 121 -16.62 -13.29 -0.41
N ASP A 122 -16.37 -14.09 0.63
CA ASP A 122 -16.03 -13.62 1.97
C ASP A 122 -14.51 -13.72 2.21
N PHE A 123 -13.92 -12.56 2.53
CA PHE A 123 -12.49 -12.41 2.79
C PHE A 123 -12.14 -12.24 4.28
N ALA A 124 -13.09 -12.46 5.20
CA ALA A 124 -12.88 -12.25 6.64
C ALA A 124 -11.72 -13.09 7.23
N GLY A 125 -11.55 -14.34 6.77
CA GLY A 125 -10.49 -15.22 7.27
C GLY A 125 -9.07 -14.79 6.90
N ASP A 126 -8.07 -15.23 7.69
CA ASP A 126 -6.67 -15.20 7.26
C ASP A 126 -6.52 -16.12 6.04
N LYS A 127 -6.18 -15.54 4.90
CA LYS A 127 -6.07 -16.29 3.65
C LYS A 127 -4.61 -16.71 3.48
N MET A 128 -4.36 -18.00 3.60
CA MET A 128 -3.02 -18.55 3.38
C MET A 128 -2.49 -18.10 2.02
N PHE A 129 -1.23 -17.69 1.99
CA PHE A 129 -0.56 -17.22 0.78
C PHE A 129 -0.78 -18.19 -0.39
N MET A 130 -1.02 -17.64 -1.57
CA MET A 130 -1.23 -18.37 -2.83
C MET A 130 -2.47 -19.27 -2.90
N THR A 131 -3.32 -19.31 -1.87
CA THR A 131 -4.64 -19.93 -2.01
C THR A 131 -5.48 -19.20 -3.07
N PRO A 132 -6.45 -19.87 -3.71
CA PRO A 132 -7.32 -19.23 -4.69
C PRO A 132 -8.02 -17.98 -4.15
N ASP A 133 -8.45 -18.01 -2.88
CA ASP A 133 -9.07 -16.86 -2.22
C ASP A 133 -8.07 -15.71 -2.02
N TYR A 134 -6.85 -16.02 -1.61
CA TYR A 134 -5.78 -15.04 -1.51
C TYR A 134 -5.50 -14.37 -2.87
N LEU A 135 -5.42 -15.14 -3.95
CA LEU A 135 -5.19 -14.60 -5.29
C LEU A 135 -6.34 -13.70 -5.73
N LYS A 136 -7.59 -14.14 -5.55
CA LYS A 136 -8.78 -13.31 -5.82
C LYS A 136 -8.75 -12.01 -5.03
N MET A 137 -8.37 -12.07 -3.76
CA MET A 137 -8.23 -10.92 -2.87
C MET A 137 -7.19 -9.92 -3.40
N MET A 138 -6.04 -10.41 -3.89
CA MET A 138 -4.98 -9.57 -4.46
C MET A 138 -5.41 -8.89 -5.75
N TRP A 139 -6.05 -9.63 -6.64
CA TRP A 139 -6.52 -9.08 -7.90
C TRP A 139 -7.66 -8.08 -7.67
N ARG A 140 -8.53 -8.32 -6.68
CA ARG A 140 -9.57 -7.37 -6.27
C ARG A 140 -8.98 -6.04 -5.80
N ARG A 141 -7.87 -6.07 -5.05
CA ARG A 141 -7.12 -4.86 -4.67
C ARG A 141 -6.64 -4.08 -5.90
N ILE A 142 -6.02 -4.75 -6.88
CA ILE A 142 -5.54 -4.08 -8.10
C ILE A 142 -6.68 -3.43 -8.88
N GLU A 143 -7.81 -4.11 -9.00
CA GLU A 143 -9.01 -3.57 -9.64
C GLU A 143 -9.55 -2.32 -8.92
N PHE A 144 -9.59 -2.35 -7.59
CA PHE A 144 -10.01 -1.21 -6.78
C PHE A 144 -9.07 -0.01 -6.93
N LEU A 145 -7.76 -0.22 -6.86
CA LEU A 145 -6.77 0.84 -7.10
C LEU A 145 -6.92 1.45 -8.50
N GLY A 146 -7.20 0.62 -9.52
CA GLY A 146 -7.54 1.08 -10.87
C GLY A 146 -8.81 1.95 -10.91
N THR A 147 -9.79 1.67 -10.04
CA THR A 147 -11.01 2.49 -9.91
C THR A 147 -10.72 3.88 -9.37
N LEU A 148 -9.79 4.02 -8.42
CA LEU A 148 -9.36 5.33 -7.90
C LEU A 148 -8.76 6.21 -9.00
N LEU A 149 -7.92 5.62 -9.87
CA LEU A 149 -7.33 6.31 -11.02
C LEU A 149 -8.39 6.76 -12.03
N LYS A 150 -9.40 5.91 -12.29
CA LYS A 150 -10.56 6.25 -13.15
C LYS A 150 -11.37 7.41 -12.56
N LEU A 151 -11.47 7.49 -11.24
CA LEU A 151 -12.08 8.61 -10.52
C LEU A 151 -11.19 9.86 -10.42
N ARG A 152 -10.00 9.84 -11.03
CA ARG A 152 -9.04 10.95 -11.09
C ARG A 152 -8.37 11.28 -9.75
N TYR A 153 -8.21 10.30 -8.88
CA TYR A 153 -7.44 10.43 -7.64
C TYR A 153 -6.06 9.79 -7.78
N ASN A 154 -5.02 10.54 -7.43
CA ASN A 154 -3.72 9.93 -7.15
C ASN A 154 -3.86 9.16 -5.84
N PHE A 155 -3.06 8.11 -5.66
CA PHE A 155 -3.04 7.42 -4.38
C PHE A 155 -1.63 7.08 -3.96
N ILE A 156 -1.45 7.04 -2.64
CA ILE A 156 -0.34 6.39 -1.97
C ILE A 156 -0.90 5.14 -1.30
N PHE A 157 -0.41 3.96 -1.69
CA PHE A 157 -0.79 2.70 -1.07
C PHE A 157 0.07 2.46 0.17
N THR A 158 -0.61 2.19 1.29
CA THR A 158 -0.13 1.91 2.64
C THR A 158 0.41 3.11 3.42
N ILE A 159 1.45 3.82 2.97
CA ILE A 159 2.16 4.79 3.83
C ILE A 159 2.59 6.02 3.04
N PRO A 160 2.50 7.25 3.55
CA PRO A 160 3.02 8.44 2.88
C PRO A 160 4.56 8.50 2.86
N PHE A 161 5.14 8.82 1.70
CA PHE A 161 6.57 9.07 1.53
C PHE A 161 6.79 10.51 1.06
N PRO A 162 7.65 11.29 1.71
CA PRO A 162 7.81 12.69 1.34
C PRO A 162 8.69 12.93 0.11
N ARG A 163 9.54 11.97 -0.29
CA ARG A 163 10.47 12.13 -1.42
C ARG A 163 9.90 11.60 -2.74
N LEU A 164 8.59 11.72 -2.92
CA LEU A 164 7.92 11.30 -4.13
C LEU A 164 8.17 12.30 -5.27
N SER A 165 8.59 11.79 -6.42
CA SER A 165 8.74 12.61 -7.62
C SER A 165 7.38 12.96 -8.21
N LYS A 166 7.13 14.25 -8.48
CA LYS A 166 5.91 14.70 -9.17
C LYS A 166 5.94 14.44 -10.68
N GLU A 167 7.09 14.08 -11.24
CA GLU A 167 7.30 13.93 -12.69
C GLU A 167 7.09 12.50 -13.20
N VAL A 168 6.85 11.57 -12.28
CA VAL A 168 6.76 10.13 -12.53
C VAL A 168 5.31 9.68 -12.38
N ASP A 169 4.88 8.71 -13.19
CA ASP A 169 3.50 8.22 -13.19
C ASP A 169 3.26 7.20 -12.07
N PHE A 170 4.24 6.32 -11.83
CA PHE A 170 4.15 5.18 -10.93
C PHE A 170 5.48 4.99 -10.18
N GLN A 171 5.41 5.01 -8.85
CA GLN A 171 6.54 4.80 -7.94
C GLN A 171 6.21 3.61 -7.03
N ILE A 172 7.13 2.68 -6.84
CA ILE A 172 6.90 1.47 -6.03
C ILE A 172 8.13 1.13 -5.19
N ALA A 173 7.93 0.63 -3.98
CA ALA A 173 9.03 0.12 -3.16
C ALA A 173 9.67 -1.14 -3.76
N CYS A 174 10.85 -1.48 -3.29
CA CYS A 174 11.59 -2.66 -3.71
C CYS A 174 11.81 -3.61 -2.55
N ASP A 175 11.82 -4.91 -2.83
CA ASP A 175 12.41 -5.91 -1.95
C ASP A 175 13.93 -5.97 -2.13
N ARG A 176 14.43 -5.66 -3.34
CA ARG A 176 15.88 -5.52 -3.62
C ARG A 176 16.10 -4.34 -4.55
N TYR A 177 16.88 -3.37 -4.07
CA TYR A 177 17.21 -2.18 -4.82
C TYR A 177 18.60 -2.32 -5.48
N SER A 178 18.70 -2.11 -6.79
CA SER A 178 19.94 -2.27 -7.56
C SER A 178 20.89 -1.08 -7.42
N GLY A 179 20.42 0.05 -6.85
CA GLY A 179 21.15 1.31 -6.77
C GLY A 179 20.67 2.36 -7.78
N ASP A 180 19.96 1.95 -8.83
CA ASP A 180 19.38 2.83 -9.86
C ASP A 180 17.84 2.82 -9.79
N ASP A 181 17.22 3.99 -9.64
CA ASP A 181 15.77 4.16 -9.50
C ASP A 181 15.02 3.92 -10.83
N LYS A 182 15.74 3.85 -11.94
CA LYS A 182 15.20 3.59 -13.29
C LYS A 182 15.36 2.14 -13.73
N ASP A 183 16.18 1.37 -13.04
CA ASP A 183 16.47 0.00 -13.43
C ASP A 183 15.22 -0.87 -13.28
N ILE A 184 14.74 -1.39 -14.41
CA ILE A 184 13.53 -2.20 -14.45
C ILE A 184 13.70 -3.55 -13.75
N HIS A 185 14.93 -3.98 -13.48
CA HIS A 185 15.23 -5.25 -12.82
C HIS A 185 15.11 -5.19 -11.29
N ASN A 186 14.90 -4.00 -10.69
CA ASN A 186 14.59 -3.85 -9.26
C ASN A 186 13.41 -4.73 -8.84
N ALA A 187 13.59 -5.66 -7.89
CA ALA A 187 12.52 -6.55 -7.43
C ALA A 187 11.46 -5.75 -6.67
N VAL A 188 10.22 -5.71 -7.15
CA VAL A 188 9.21 -4.80 -6.60
C VAL A 188 8.62 -5.33 -5.30
N ASN A 189 8.23 -4.41 -4.42
CA ASN A 189 7.46 -4.70 -3.22
C ASN A 189 6.12 -3.97 -3.30
N GLY A 190 5.03 -4.72 -3.45
CA GLY A 190 3.65 -4.21 -3.48
C GLY A 190 3.11 -3.65 -2.15
N GLY A 191 4.00 -3.39 -1.19
CA GLY A 191 3.68 -2.84 0.12
C GLY A 191 3.57 -1.34 0.14
N PHE A 192 4.22 -0.67 -0.81
CA PHE A 192 4.14 0.77 -1.00
C PHE A 192 4.08 1.08 -2.48
N ALA A 193 3.16 1.94 -2.89
CA ALA A 193 3.20 2.56 -4.20
C ALA A 193 2.65 3.99 -4.14
N PHE A 194 3.16 4.88 -4.97
CA PHE A 194 2.52 6.15 -5.30
C PHE A 194 2.21 6.20 -6.79
N VAL A 195 0.95 6.47 -7.11
CA VAL A 195 0.47 6.43 -8.48
C VAL A 195 -0.34 7.67 -8.78
N LYS A 196 0.05 8.38 -9.85
CA LYS A 196 -0.67 9.55 -10.33
C LYS A 196 -1.84 9.13 -11.21
N ALA A 197 -2.99 9.76 -11.06
CA ALA A 197 -4.12 9.54 -11.95
C ALA A 197 -3.88 10.19 -13.31
N ASN A 198 -3.60 9.37 -14.31
CA ASN A 198 -3.55 9.78 -15.71
C ASN A 198 -3.92 8.60 -16.62
N GLN A 199 -3.99 8.84 -17.92
CA GLN A 199 -4.41 7.78 -18.86
C GLN A 199 -3.42 6.60 -18.85
N ARG A 200 -2.11 6.85 -18.75
CA ARG A 200 -1.09 5.80 -18.75
C ARG A 200 -1.21 4.88 -17.54
N THR A 201 -1.45 5.42 -16.35
CA THR A 201 -1.63 4.60 -15.15
C THR A 201 -2.95 3.85 -15.15
N ILE A 202 -4.04 4.43 -15.68
CA ILE A 202 -5.31 3.71 -15.87
C ILE A 202 -5.10 2.51 -16.82
N ASP A 203 -4.45 2.74 -17.96
CA ASP A 203 -4.17 1.70 -18.94
C ASP A 203 -3.27 0.60 -18.36
N PHE A 204 -2.24 1.00 -17.61
CA PHE A 204 -1.34 0.07 -16.93
C PHE A 204 -2.04 -0.79 -15.87
N TYR A 205 -2.89 -0.19 -15.02
CA TYR A 205 -3.64 -0.96 -14.00
C TYR A 205 -4.62 -1.95 -14.64
N ASN A 206 -5.27 -1.58 -15.74
CA ASN A 206 -6.11 -2.52 -16.49
C ASN A 206 -5.25 -3.65 -17.08
N TYR A 207 -4.10 -3.34 -17.70
CA TYR A 207 -3.18 -4.35 -18.24
C TYR A 207 -2.63 -5.29 -17.17
N TRP A 208 -2.25 -4.75 -16.00
CA TRP A 208 -1.77 -5.53 -14.87
C TRP A 208 -2.86 -6.46 -14.35
N TYR A 209 -4.06 -5.94 -14.10
CA TYR A 209 -5.20 -6.76 -13.70
C TYR A 209 -5.48 -7.89 -14.70
N MET A 210 -5.52 -7.60 -16.01
CA MET A 210 -5.79 -8.60 -17.04
C MET A 210 -4.65 -9.62 -17.21
N SER A 211 -3.42 -9.27 -16.83
CA SER A 211 -2.28 -10.18 -16.91
C SER A 211 -2.42 -11.41 -16.01
N ARG A 212 -3.30 -11.37 -14.99
CA ARG A 212 -3.64 -12.56 -14.18
C ARG A 212 -4.11 -13.76 -15.01
N LEU A 213 -4.73 -13.52 -16.17
CA LEU A 213 -5.20 -14.60 -17.05
C LEU A 213 -4.03 -15.35 -17.71
N ARG A 214 -2.88 -14.68 -17.90
CA ARG A 214 -1.64 -15.30 -18.39
C ARG A 214 -0.82 -15.95 -17.28
N TYR A 215 -1.08 -15.57 -16.03
CA TYR A 215 -0.35 -16.02 -14.85
C TYR A 215 -1.35 -16.43 -13.74
N PRO A 216 -2.16 -17.48 -13.95
CA PRO A 216 -3.28 -17.80 -13.07
C PRO A 216 -2.86 -18.13 -11.63
N ASP A 217 -1.67 -18.73 -11.47
CA ASP A 217 -1.14 -19.16 -10.18
C ASP A 217 -0.13 -18.16 -9.59
N ARG A 218 -0.17 -16.90 -10.01
CA ARG A 218 0.70 -15.83 -9.50
C ARG A 218 -0.10 -14.70 -8.90
N HIS A 219 0.43 -14.13 -7.83
CA HIS A 219 -0.15 -12.94 -7.22
C HIS A 219 0.30 -11.67 -7.95
N ASP A 220 -0.29 -10.54 -7.57
CA ASP A 220 -0.12 -9.26 -8.24
C ASP A 220 1.33 -8.78 -8.33
N GLN A 221 2.12 -8.84 -7.25
CA GLN A 221 3.53 -8.41 -7.25
C GLN A 221 4.41 -9.30 -8.15
N ASP A 222 4.25 -10.64 -8.12
CA ASP A 222 4.97 -11.53 -9.05
C ASP A 222 4.64 -11.22 -10.50
N VAL A 223 3.36 -10.98 -10.81
CA VAL A 223 2.95 -10.59 -12.17
C VAL A 223 3.51 -9.22 -12.53
N LEU A 224 3.57 -8.27 -11.59
CA LEU A 224 4.18 -6.96 -11.85
C LEU A 224 5.65 -7.11 -12.25
N ASP A 225 6.40 -7.95 -11.54
CA ASP A 225 7.80 -8.23 -11.87
C ASP A 225 7.96 -8.79 -13.29
N GLN A 226 7.02 -9.63 -13.75
CA GLN A 226 7.03 -10.18 -15.10
C GLN A 226 6.68 -9.15 -16.19
N ILE A 227 5.77 -8.21 -15.91
CA ILE A 227 5.19 -7.35 -16.95
C ILE A 227 5.78 -5.95 -17.02
N LYS A 228 6.42 -5.45 -15.94
CA LYS A 228 6.92 -4.08 -15.83
C LYS A 228 7.95 -3.73 -16.91
N GLY A 229 8.79 -4.68 -17.31
CA GLY A 229 9.77 -4.53 -18.39
C GLY A 229 9.28 -4.96 -19.77
N GLY A 230 8.02 -5.37 -19.90
CA GLY A 230 7.44 -5.75 -21.17
C GLY A 230 7.28 -4.57 -22.14
N GLY A 231 6.98 -4.87 -23.41
CA GLY A 231 6.77 -3.84 -24.43
C GLY A 231 5.57 -2.91 -24.15
N TYR A 232 4.56 -3.37 -23.41
CA TYR A 232 3.34 -2.59 -23.18
C TYR A 232 3.56 -1.34 -22.30
N PRO A 233 4.18 -1.40 -21.10
CA PRO A 233 4.55 -0.20 -20.34
C PRO A 233 5.34 0.84 -21.15
N ALA A 234 6.30 0.40 -21.96
CA ALA A 234 7.07 1.27 -22.85
C ALA A 234 6.19 1.90 -23.93
N LYS A 235 5.32 1.11 -24.58
CA LYS A 235 4.38 1.54 -25.63
C LYS A 235 3.41 2.63 -25.16
N ILE A 236 2.94 2.56 -23.91
CA ILE A 236 2.07 3.61 -23.34
C ILE A 236 2.88 4.79 -22.75
N GLY A 237 4.22 4.71 -22.78
CA GLY A 237 5.12 5.75 -22.24
C GLY A 237 5.05 5.89 -20.73
N LEU A 238 4.79 4.80 -20.00
CA LEU A 238 4.66 4.81 -18.54
C LEU A 238 6.00 5.15 -17.89
N LYS A 239 6.05 6.24 -17.11
CA LYS A 239 7.24 6.58 -16.32
C LYS A 239 7.18 5.89 -14.97
N MET A 240 8.02 4.88 -14.78
CA MET A 240 8.18 4.16 -13.51
C MET A 240 9.46 4.57 -12.78
N ARG A 241 9.40 4.53 -11.44
CA ARG A 241 10.58 4.59 -10.56
C ARG A 241 10.47 3.62 -9.41
N PHE A 242 11.63 3.12 -8.99
CA PHE A 242 11.80 2.13 -7.94
C PHE A 242 12.40 2.80 -6.71
N LEU A 243 11.78 2.60 -5.55
CA LEU A 243 12.16 3.29 -4.32
C LEU A 243 13.18 2.46 -3.53
N ASP A 244 14.21 3.14 -3.06
CA ASP A 244 15.31 2.57 -2.30
C ASP A 244 14.85 1.96 -0.96
N THR A 245 15.26 0.71 -0.73
CA THR A 245 15.09 -0.06 0.52
C THR A 245 15.54 0.69 1.77
N LYS A 246 16.45 1.66 1.64
CA LYS A 246 16.91 2.51 2.75
C LYS A 246 15.78 3.18 3.54
N TYR A 247 14.70 3.57 2.86
CA TYR A 247 13.55 4.24 3.47
C TYR A 247 12.48 3.26 3.97
N PHE A 248 12.46 2.04 3.43
CA PHE A 248 11.42 1.04 3.65
C PHE A 248 12.02 -0.21 4.28
N GLY A 249 12.42 -0.11 5.55
CA GLY A 249 13.02 -1.23 6.29
C GLY A 249 12.03 -2.36 6.55
N GLY A 250 12.56 -3.55 6.84
CA GLY A 250 11.77 -4.67 7.35
C GLY A 250 12.56 -5.54 8.31
N PHE A 251 11.94 -6.47 9.04
CA PHE A 251 12.64 -7.37 9.96
C PHE A 251 13.75 -8.19 9.31
N CYS A 252 13.62 -8.52 8.03
CA CYS A 252 14.68 -9.21 7.28
C CYS A 252 15.87 -8.30 6.95
N GLU A 253 15.60 -7.02 6.70
CA GLU A 253 16.59 -6.01 6.34
C GLU A 253 16.24 -4.71 7.07
N PRO A 254 16.49 -4.63 8.39
CA PRO A 254 16.11 -3.44 9.15
C PRO A 254 16.94 -2.27 8.65
N SER A 255 16.29 -1.14 8.39
CA SER A 255 17.03 0.07 8.00
C SER A 255 17.95 0.46 9.14
N ARG A 256 19.26 0.53 8.86
CA ARG A 256 20.29 0.89 9.85
C ARG A 256 20.35 2.39 10.15
N ASP A 257 19.59 3.19 9.40
CA ASP A 257 19.60 4.65 9.45
C ASP A 257 18.25 5.15 9.97
N LEU A 258 18.13 5.25 11.30
CA LEU A 258 16.91 5.67 12.01
C LEU A 258 16.45 7.08 11.62
N ASP A 259 17.34 7.93 11.11
CA ASP A 259 16.99 9.26 10.59
C ASP A 259 16.27 9.21 9.24
N LYS A 260 16.48 8.15 8.46
CA LYS A 260 15.95 8.01 7.10
C LYS A 260 14.84 6.99 6.97
N VAL A 261 14.75 6.01 7.87
CA VAL A 261 13.68 5.02 7.86
C VAL A 261 12.31 5.70 7.96
N CYS A 262 11.44 5.44 6.99
CA CYS A 262 10.05 5.91 7.01
C CYS A 262 9.12 4.84 7.56
N THR A 263 9.42 3.57 7.29
CA THR A 263 8.56 2.43 7.61
C THR A 263 9.34 1.23 8.10
N MET A 264 8.73 0.42 8.95
CA MET A 264 9.22 -0.93 9.27
C MET A 264 8.18 -1.98 8.90
N HIS A 265 8.56 -2.95 8.07
CA HIS A 265 7.74 -4.10 7.69
C HIS A 265 8.06 -5.34 8.53
N ALA A 266 7.05 -6.03 9.07
CA ALA A 266 7.24 -7.38 9.60
C ALA A 266 7.35 -8.46 8.49
N ASN A 267 8.18 -8.21 7.48
CA ASN A 267 8.55 -9.26 6.51
C ASN A 267 9.35 -10.36 7.22
N CYS A 268 9.51 -11.52 6.58
CA CYS A 268 10.24 -12.65 7.16
C CYS A 268 9.76 -13.07 8.55
N CYS A 269 8.46 -12.92 8.80
CA CYS A 269 7.84 -13.34 10.04
C CYS A 269 6.56 -14.09 9.71
N VAL A 270 6.33 -15.23 10.36
CA VAL A 270 5.08 -15.98 10.20
C VAL A 270 4.34 -16.04 11.52
N GLY A 271 3.02 -15.87 11.42
CA GLY A 271 2.12 -15.76 12.55
C GLY A 271 1.84 -14.30 12.87
N LEU A 272 0.56 -13.95 12.88
CA LEU A 272 0.07 -12.61 13.20
C LEU A 272 0.53 -12.14 14.58
N GLU A 273 0.46 -13.02 15.59
CA GLU A 273 0.84 -12.69 16.96
C GLU A 273 2.33 -12.31 17.08
N ASN A 274 3.22 -13.06 16.41
CA ASN A 274 4.65 -12.76 16.39
C ASN A 274 4.92 -11.39 15.75
N LYS A 275 4.28 -11.11 14.61
CA LYS A 275 4.38 -9.82 13.93
C LYS A 275 3.95 -8.68 14.86
N ILE A 276 2.80 -8.82 15.53
CA ILE A 276 2.27 -7.80 16.45
C ILE A 276 3.25 -7.53 17.60
N LYS A 277 3.81 -8.58 18.22
CA LYS A 277 4.76 -8.43 19.33
C LYS A 277 6.02 -7.67 18.92
N ASP A 278 6.65 -8.08 17.82
CA ASP A 278 7.89 -7.45 17.37
C ASP A 278 7.64 -6.05 16.78
N LEU A 279 6.47 -5.79 16.20
CA LEU A 279 6.09 -4.46 15.74
C LEU A 279 5.83 -3.49 16.90
N ARG A 280 5.24 -3.95 18.01
CA ARG A 280 5.15 -3.14 19.24
C ARG A 280 6.53 -2.78 19.77
N GLN A 281 7.48 -3.72 19.72
CA GLN A 281 8.87 -3.46 20.11
C GLN A 281 9.50 -2.36 19.24
N VAL A 282 9.26 -2.39 17.92
CA VAL A 282 9.73 -1.35 17.00
C VAL A 282 9.15 0.03 17.33
N ILE A 283 7.88 0.13 17.74
CA ILE A 283 7.32 1.41 18.20
C ILE A 283 8.07 1.91 19.43
N VAL A 284 8.32 1.04 20.41
CA VAL A 284 9.06 1.43 21.62
C VAL A 284 10.48 1.86 21.27
N ASP A 285 11.17 1.16 20.36
CA ASP A 285 12.50 1.55 19.87
C ASP A 285 12.47 2.93 19.21
N TRP A 286 11.44 3.17 18.40
CA TRP A 286 11.22 4.45 17.73
C TRP A 286 10.96 5.60 18.70
N GLU A 287 10.10 5.39 19.70
CA GLU A 287 9.79 6.41 20.71
C GLU A 287 11.02 6.75 21.57
N ASN A 288 11.81 5.73 21.95
CA ASN A 288 13.08 5.92 22.64
C ASN A 288 14.07 6.70 21.78
N TYR A 289 14.19 6.36 20.49
CA TYR A 289 15.03 7.09 19.54
C TYR A 289 14.62 8.55 19.41
N VAL A 290 13.32 8.83 19.19
CA VAL A 290 12.80 10.19 19.05
C VAL A 290 12.98 11.00 20.34
N SER A 291 12.97 10.35 21.50
CA SER A 291 13.21 10.99 22.80
C SER A 291 14.69 11.31 23.01
N ALA A 292 15.59 10.37 22.72
CA ALA A 292 17.03 10.55 22.85
C ALA A 292 17.61 11.57 21.85
N ALA A 293 17.10 11.59 20.60
CA ALA A 293 17.48 12.56 19.58
C ALA A 293 17.18 14.02 19.97
N LYS A 294 16.36 14.25 21.00
CA LYS A 294 16.08 15.59 21.54
C LYS A 294 17.07 16.03 22.62
N THR A 295 17.88 15.13 23.19
CA THR A 295 18.62 15.41 24.41
C THR A 295 20.14 15.48 24.25
N THR A 296 20.79 14.69 23.39
CA THR A 296 22.27 14.77 23.21
C THR A 296 22.77 13.97 22.01
N ASP A 297 23.86 14.42 21.40
CA ASP A 297 24.65 13.71 20.37
C ASP A 297 25.13 12.32 20.84
N GLY A 298 24.99 11.31 19.99
CA GLY A 298 26.01 10.26 19.85
C GLY A 298 25.72 8.84 20.32
N GLN A 299 24.57 8.49 20.92
CA GLN A 299 24.26 7.07 21.11
C GLN A 299 23.77 6.44 19.81
N ILE A 300 24.54 5.50 19.28
CA ILE A 300 24.14 4.65 18.14
C ILE A 300 23.00 3.75 18.63
N MET A 301 21.77 4.23 18.47
CA MET A 301 20.59 3.41 18.71
C MET A 301 20.34 2.52 17.51
N THR A 302 19.93 1.28 17.78
CA THR A 302 19.59 0.29 16.77
C THR A 302 18.28 -0.38 17.14
N TRP A 303 17.64 -1.03 16.18
CA TRP A 303 16.46 -1.84 16.43
C TRP A 303 16.83 -3.02 17.33
N ARG A 304 16.01 -3.31 18.33
CA ARG A 304 16.08 -4.61 19.00
C ARG A 304 15.65 -5.69 18.01
N ASP A 305 16.30 -6.84 18.08
CA ASP A 305 16.00 -7.92 17.15
C ASP A 305 14.54 -8.41 17.32
N PRO A 306 13.86 -8.79 16.22
CA PRO A 306 12.49 -9.29 16.25
C PRO A 306 12.48 -10.74 16.77
N GLU A 307 12.68 -10.91 18.08
CA GLU A 307 12.89 -12.21 18.72
C GLU A 307 11.76 -13.21 18.44
N ASN A 308 10.51 -12.77 18.41
CA ASN A 308 9.37 -13.68 18.22
C ASN A 308 9.37 -14.25 16.80
N CYS A 309 9.64 -13.39 15.82
CA CYS A 309 9.82 -13.79 14.43
C CYS A 309 11.09 -14.65 14.26
N MET A 310 12.21 -14.30 14.90
CA MET A 310 13.46 -15.06 14.80
C MET A 310 13.37 -16.44 15.44
N LYS A 311 12.75 -16.60 16.63
CA LYS A 311 12.59 -17.90 17.31
C LYS A 311 12.01 -18.94 16.35
N GLN A 312 11.03 -18.53 15.54
CA GLN A 312 10.46 -19.39 14.52
C GLN A 312 11.46 -19.78 13.41
N TRP A 313 12.32 -18.87 12.93
CA TRP A 313 13.39 -19.21 12.00
C TRP A 313 14.36 -20.22 12.59
N TRP A 314 14.74 -20.07 13.86
CA TRP A 314 15.59 -21.03 14.57
C TRP A 314 14.93 -22.41 14.69
N TRP A 315 13.66 -22.47 15.09
CA TRP A 315 12.88 -23.71 15.11
C TRP A 315 12.82 -24.35 13.72
N ARG A 316 12.58 -23.56 12.68
CA ARG A 316 12.51 -24.01 11.29
C ARG A 316 13.84 -24.52 10.76
N ASN A 317 14.96 -23.90 11.13
CA ASN A 317 16.29 -24.37 10.72
C ASN A 317 16.65 -25.70 11.41
N LYS A 318 16.20 -25.92 12.65
CA LYS A 318 16.28 -27.24 13.30
C LYS A 318 15.40 -28.29 12.62
N THR A 319 14.14 -27.96 12.28
CA THR A 319 13.22 -28.93 11.65
C THR A 319 13.53 -29.19 10.17
N LYS A 320 14.13 -28.22 9.46
CA LYS A 320 14.60 -28.38 8.06
C LYS A 320 15.72 -29.41 7.90
N GLN A 321 16.41 -29.80 8.97
CA GLN A 321 17.33 -30.95 8.95
C GLN A 321 16.58 -32.31 8.87
N VAL A 322 15.26 -32.33 9.01
CA VAL A 322 14.45 -33.57 9.13
C VAL A 322 13.44 -33.76 7.98
N LEU A 323 13.26 -32.77 7.08
CA LEU A 323 12.21 -32.82 6.04
C LEU A 323 12.76 -32.61 4.61
N SER A 324 12.36 -33.52 3.71
CA SER A 324 12.79 -33.62 2.31
C SER A 324 12.52 -32.36 1.47
N GLU A 325 13.32 -32.16 0.44
CA GLU A 325 13.42 -30.91 -0.35
C GLU A 325 12.13 -30.44 -1.04
N ASN A 326 11.14 -31.31 -1.23
CA ASN A 326 9.84 -30.96 -1.83
C ASN A 326 8.89 -30.18 -0.91
N SER A 327 9.24 -29.97 0.37
CA SER A 327 8.48 -29.09 1.26
C SER A 327 9.02 -27.65 1.27
N LYS A 328 10.09 -27.31 0.56
CA LYS A 328 10.77 -26.01 0.71
C LYS A 328 10.03 -24.81 0.07
N GLU A 329 9.07 -25.01 -0.83
CA GLU A 329 8.39 -23.92 -1.55
C GLU A 329 7.03 -23.47 -0.95
N ASN A 330 6.45 -24.22 -0.01
CA ASN A 330 5.09 -23.95 0.50
C ASN A 330 5.01 -23.23 1.87
N TYR A 331 6.06 -22.50 2.29
CA TYR A 331 6.11 -21.92 3.66
C TYR A 331 6.26 -20.40 3.74
N LEU A 332 5.94 -19.67 2.66
CA LEU A 332 5.81 -18.20 2.67
C LEU A 332 4.39 -17.74 3.11
N ASN A 333 3.75 -18.46 4.03
CA ASN A 333 2.28 -18.57 4.01
C ASN A 333 1.41 -17.57 4.77
N ILE A 334 1.91 -16.42 5.22
CA ILE A 334 1.03 -15.31 5.67
C ILE A 334 1.65 -13.96 5.29
N MET A 335 1.55 -13.59 4.03
CA MET A 335 1.66 -12.19 3.61
C MET A 335 0.26 -11.77 3.14
N LEU A 336 -0.07 -10.47 3.30
CA LEU A 336 -1.26 -9.77 2.78
C LEU A 336 -2.48 -9.66 3.72
N PHE A 337 -2.67 -8.48 4.30
CA PHE A 337 -3.64 -7.53 3.75
C PHE A 337 -3.34 -6.09 4.18
N ILE A 338 -2.75 -5.95 5.36
CA ILE A 338 -1.76 -4.92 5.67
C ILE A 338 -0.42 -5.66 5.58
N LYS A 339 0.41 -5.42 4.55
CA LYS A 339 1.83 -5.75 4.72
C LYS A 339 2.22 -5.05 6.03
N THR A 340 2.61 -5.80 7.05
CA THR A 340 2.44 -5.38 8.45
C THR A 340 3.46 -4.28 8.76
N TYR A 341 3.10 -3.05 8.39
CA TYR A 341 3.97 -1.91 8.44
C TYR A 341 3.61 -1.00 9.61
N ILE A 342 4.64 -0.38 10.17
CA ILE A 342 4.53 0.72 11.09
C ILE A 342 5.18 1.94 10.46
N ILE A 343 4.52 3.09 10.61
CA ILE A 343 4.99 4.38 10.14
C ILE A 343 5.84 5.02 11.23
N LEU A 344 7.05 5.41 10.87
CA LEU A 344 8.05 5.94 11.79
C LEU A 344 8.30 7.42 11.50
N ASN A 345 8.61 7.77 10.25
CA ASN A 345 9.04 9.12 9.92
C ASN A 345 8.40 9.64 8.64
N PHE A 346 7.83 10.85 8.69
CA PHE A 346 7.66 11.66 7.50
C PHE A 346 8.94 12.45 7.30
N CYS A 347 9.93 11.85 6.63
CA CYS A 347 11.25 12.44 6.36
C CYS A 347 11.22 13.75 5.52
N LEU A 348 10.74 14.87 6.10
CA LEU A 348 11.00 16.25 5.67
C LEU A 348 11.06 17.18 6.88
N PRO A 349 11.89 18.24 6.83
CA PRO A 349 11.91 19.25 7.88
C PRO A 349 10.59 20.01 7.91
N MET A 350 10.06 20.25 9.11
CA MET A 350 8.82 21.01 9.39
C MET A 350 8.80 22.47 8.86
N ASN A 351 9.80 22.89 8.08
CA ASN A 351 9.96 24.28 7.66
C ASN A 351 9.27 24.64 6.33
N ASN A 352 8.72 23.68 5.57
CA ASN A 352 8.09 23.98 4.26
C ASN A 352 6.57 23.74 4.16
N ILE A 353 5.89 23.38 5.26
CA ILE A 353 4.41 23.32 5.31
C ILE A 353 3.81 24.52 6.08
N ARG A 354 4.65 25.45 6.57
CA ARG A 354 4.18 26.74 7.14
C ARG A 354 3.75 27.79 6.11
N LYS A 355 3.74 27.48 4.80
CA LYS A 355 3.26 28.40 3.75
C LYS A 355 1.82 28.16 3.27
N PHE A 356 1.05 27.27 3.91
CA PHE A 356 -0.34 26.99 3.48
C PHE A 356 -1.43 27.13 4.56
N PHE A 357 -1.10 27.60 5.77
CA PHE A 357 -2.09 27.93 6.80
C PHE A 357 -1.67 29.17 7.60
N PHE A 358 -1.83 30.35 6.99
CA PHE A 358 -2.01 31.63 7.69
C PHE A 358 -2.87 32.51 6.79
N CYS A 359 -4.18 32.40 6.94
CA CYS A 359 -5.13 33.38 6.45
C CYS A 359 -6.30 33.44 7.43
N PHE A 360 -6.03 33.81 8.68
CA PHE A 360 -7.03 34.23 9.64
C PHE A 360 -6.40 35.20 10.64
N GLY A 361 -6.93 36.44 10.64
CA GLY A 361 -6.85 37.36 11.78
C GLY A 361 -5.70 38.36 11.78
N SER A 362 -5.94 39.57 11.26
CA SER A 362 -5.73 40.86 11.94
C SER A 362 -5.95 42.01 10.96
N ILE A 363 -7.21 42.41 10.75
CA ILE A 363 -7.53 43.78 10.36
C ILE A 363 -7.53 44.57 11.67
N PHE A 364 -6.42 45.23 11.97
CA PHE A 364 -6.41 46.31 12.95
C PHE A 364 -6.75 47.61 12.23
N VAL A 365 -7.86 48.19 12.66
CA VAL A 365 -8.25 49.57 12.41
C VAL A 365 -7.22 50.50 13.06
N ASN A 366 -6.62 51.42 12.31
CA ASN A 366 -6.37 52.79 12.78
C ASN A 366 -5.90 53.72 11.65
N ARG A 367 -6.71 54.78 11.46
CA ARG A 367 -6.59 55.96 10.58
C ARG A 367 -6.62 55.77 9.07
#